data_AF-A0A7J8DX12-F1
#
_entry.id   AF-A0A7J8DX12-F1
#
_cell.length_a   1.000
_cell.length_b   1.000
_cell.length_c   1.000
_cell.angle_alpha   90.00
_cell.angle_beta   90.00
_cell.angle_gamma   90.00
#
_symmetry.space_group_name_H-M   'P 1'
#
loop_
_entity.id
_entity.type
_entity.pdbx_description
1 polymer ?
#
loop_
_entity_poly.entity_id
_entity_poly.type
_entity_poly.pdbx_seq_one_letter_code
_entity_poly.pdbx_strand_id
1 'polypeptide(L)'
;MTMNQTEHNLTVSQIPYPQSWHVFYADKYTCKDDNENYQVEDIAFEMMLLNPDAEGNPLDHFSAGESGLHEFFFLLVLVYFVIACIYAQSLWQAIKKGGPMHMILKVLTTALLLQAGSALANYIHFSSYSKDGIGIPFMGSLAEFFDIASQIQMLYLLLSLCMGWTIVRMKKSQSRPLQWDSTPASTGIAVFIVITQSILLLWEQFEDTSPHSYHSHHNLAGILLIILRICLALSLGCGLYQIITVERSTLKREFYITFAKGCILWFLCHPGLACISVMFNDYQRDKVIIIGVILCQSVSMVILYRLFLSHSLYWEVSSLSSVTLPLTISSGHKSRPHF
;
A
#
# COMPACT_ATOMS: atom_id res chain seq x y z
N MET A 1 16.01 -8.35 -40.73
CA MET A 1 14.75 -8.47 -41.49
C MET A 1 14.65 -7.27 -42.41
N THR A 2 14.26 -7.47 -43.67
CA THR A 2 14.08 -6.36 -44.64
C THR A 2 12.69 -5.75 -44.43
N MET A 3 12.63 -4.47 -44.04
CA MET A 3 11.36 -3.74 -43.90
C MET A 3 10.70 -3.54 -45.27
N ASN A 4 9.38 -3.65 -45.32
CA ASN A 4 8.61 -3.40 -46.53
C ASN A 4 8.64 -1.88 -46.83
N GLN A 5 9.16 -1.49 -47.99
CA GLN A 5 9.49 -0.09 -48.32
C GLN A 5 8.27 0.84 -48.41
N THR A 6 7.06 0.30 -48.48
CA THR A 6 5.82 1.07 -48.66
C THR A 6 5.16 1.49 -47.35
N GLU A 7 5.38 0.76 -46.25
CA GLU A 7 4.68 1.02 -44.97
C GLU A 7 5.63 1.19 -43.78
N HIS A 8 6.94 0.91 -43.91
CA HIS A 8 7.89 0.86 -42.78
C HIS A 8 7.44 -0.01 -41.59
N ASN A 9 6.37 -0.80 -41.78
CA ASN A 9 5.81 -1.70 -40.79
C ASN A 9 6.46 -3.07 -40.92
N LEU A 10 6.77 -3.67 -39.78
CA LEU A 10 7.28 -5.03 -39.69
C LEU A 10 6.44 -5.80 -38.68
N THR A 11 5.57 -6.69 -39.16
CA THR A 11 4.88 -7.63 -38.30
C THR A 11 5.74 -8.87 -38.12
N VAL A 12 6.13 -9.15 -36.87
CA VAL A 12 6.85 -10.38 -36.53
C VAL A 12 5.85 -11.52 -36.34
N SER A 13 6.19 -12.72 -36.83
CA SER A 13 5.37 -13.91 -36.61
C SER A 13 5.16 -14.15 -35.12
N GLN A 14 3.92 -14.43 -34.69
CA GLN A 14 3.61 -14.68 -33.29
C GLN A 14 4.43 -15.85 -32.75
N ILE A 15 5.26 -15.55 -31.76
CA ILE A 15 6.06 -16.52 -31.02
C ILE A 15 5.25 -16.92 -29.78
N PRO A 16 5.14 -18.21 -29.43
CA PRO A 16 4.28 -18.67 -28.33
C PRO A 16 4.78 -18.30 -26.93
N TYR A 17 5.94 -17.63 -26.81
CA TYR A 17 6.52 -17.21 -25.55
C TYR A 17 7.06 -15.77 -25.67
N PRO A 18 7.01 -14.98 -24.58
CA PRO A 18 7.51 -13.61 -24.58
C PRO A 18 9.02 -13.58 -24.78
N GLN A 19 9.49 -12.62 -25.56
CA GLN A 19 10.90 -12.38 -25.84
C GLN A 19 11.22 -10.90 -25.64
N SER A 20 12.40 -10.60 -25.11
CA SER A 20 12.90 -9.23 -25.02
C SER A 20 13.63 -8.87 -26.31
N TRP A 21 13.15 -7.83 -26.98
CA TRP A 21 13.77 -7.30 -28.19
C TRP A 21 14.54 -6.04 -27.84
N HIS A 22 15.78 -5.96 -28.30
CA HIS A 22 16.60 -4.76 -28.16
C HIS A 22 16.69 -4.08 -29.51
N VAL A 23 16.25 -2.82 -29.57
CA VAL A 23 16.39 -2.00 -30.75
C VAL A 23 17.63 -1.14 -30.59
N PHE A 24 18.56 -1.27 -31.52
CA PHE A 24 19.77 -0.47 -31.56
C PHE A 24 19.73 0.43 -32.79
N TYR A 25 19.83 1.73 -32.56
CA TYR A 25 20.19 2.68 -33.61
C TYR A 25 21.71 2.79 -33.64
N ALA A 26 22.29 2.59 -34.82
CA ALA A 26 23.71 2.79 -35.06
C ALA A 26 23.88 3.58 -36.35
N ASP A 27 24.60 4.68 -36.26
CA ASP A 27 25.02 5.49 -37.40
C ASP A 27 26.54 5.41 -37.62
N LYS A 28 27.03 6.09 -38.65
CA LYS A 28 28.46 6.14 -38.98
C LYS A 28 29.35 6.80 -37.90
N TYR A 29 28.75 7.44 -36.90
CA TYR A 29 29.42 8.19 -35.84
C TYR A 29 29.31 7.51 -34.46
N THR A 30 28.36 6.58 -34.27
CA THR A 30 28.05 5.90 -33.00
C THR A 30 29.25 5.17 -32.40
N CYS A 31 30.28 4.86 -33.20
CA CYS A 31 31.51 4.21 -32.76
C CYS A 31 32.79 4.99 -33.10
N LYS A 32 32.72 6.27 -33.47
CA LYS A 32 33.90 7.11 -33.72
C LYS A 32 34.09 8.12 -32.61
N ASP A 33 35.23 8.05 -31.92
CA ASP A 33 35.66 8.96 -30.84
C ASP A 33 36.11 10.35 -31.33
N ASP A 34 35.99 10.61 -32.64
CA ASP A 34 36.49 11.85 -33.24
C ASP A 34 35.50 13.00 -32.98
N ASN A 35 35.89 13.88 -32.04
CA ASN A 35 35.27 15.16 -31.68
C ASN A 35 35.29 16.19 -32.83
N GLU A 36 34.84 15.81 -34.02
CA GLU A 36 34.64 16.75 -35.11
C GLU A 36 33.23 17.34 -34.98
N ASN A 37 33.19 18.66 -34.70
CA ASN A 37 32.00 19.50 -34.59
C ASN A 37 31.23 19.56 -35.93
N TYR A 38 30.60 18.46 -36.31
CA TYR A 38 29.66 18.44 -37.42
C TYR A 38 28.33 19.00 -36.94
N GLN A 39 27.76 19.95 -37.68
CA GLN A 39 26.35 20.30 -37.56
C GLN A 39 25.55 19.08 -38.02
N VAL A 40 25.29 18.16 -37.10
CA VAL A 40 24.41 17.03 -37.33
C VAL A 40 23.00 17.58 -37.32
N GLU A 41 22.30 17.48 -38.45
CA GLU A 41 20.86 17.72 -38.48
C GLU A 41 20.18 16.60 -37.69
N ASP A 42 19.43 16.97 -36.65
CA ASP A 42 18.66 16.03 -35.86
C ASP A 42 17.59 15.38 -36.74
N ILE A 43 17.64 14.05 -36.87
CA ILE A 43 16.62 13.27 -37.57
C ILE A 43 15.53 12.92 -36.56
N ALA A 44 14.37 13.56 -36.68
CA ALA A 44 13.19 13.17 -35.92
C ALA A 44 12.56 11.91 -36.53
N PHE A 45 12.44 10.84 -35.75
CA PHE A 45 11.73 9.63 -36.12
C PHE A 45 10.85 9.16 -34.96
N GLU A 46 9.74 8.51 -35.30
CA GLU A 46 8.85 7.88 -34.33
C GLU A 46 8.89 6.36 -34.56
N MET A 47 9.09 5.61 -33.49
CA MET A 47 9.08 4.16 -33.51
C MET A 47 8.00 3.66 -32.56
N MET A 48 7.04 2.92 -33.11
CA MET A 48 5.97 2.28 -32.33
C MET A 48 6.24 0.78 -32.26
N LEU A 49 6.28 0.24 -31.05
CA LEU A 49 6.33 -1.20 -30.79
C LEU A 49 4.99 -1.61 -30.20
N LEU A 50 4.23 -2.40 -30.96
CA LEU A 50 2.88 -2.83 -30.60
C LEU A 50 2.83 -4.35 -30.42
N ASN A 51 2.17 -4.76 -29.35
CA ASN A 51 1.86 -6.14 -28.99
C ASN A 51 0.38 -6.46 -29.30
N PRO A 52 0.04 -7.75 -29.42
CA PRO A 52 -1.35 -8.16 -29.61
C PRO A 52 -2.20 -7.83 -28.36
N ASP A 53 -3.36 -7.22 -28.59
CA ASP A 53 -4.39 -6.97 -27.59
C ASP A 53 -5.14 -8.27 -27.21
N ALA A 54 -6.15 -8.17 -26.33
CA ALA A 54 -6.97 -9.30 -25.92
C ALA A 54 -7.76 -9.96 -27.07
N GLU A 55 -7.98 -9.25 -28.18
CA GLU A 55 -8.63 -9.75 -29.40
C GLU A 55 -7.62 -10.27 -30.43
N GLY A 56 -6.32 -10.15 -30.16
CA GLY A 56 -5.22 -10.55 -31.03
C GLY A 56 -4.78 -9.50 -32.06
N ASN A 57 -5.31 -8.28 -31.99
CA ASN A 57 -4.92 -7.17 -32.87
C ASN A 57 -3.63 -6.51 -32.37
N PRO A 58 -2.65 -6.17 -33.23
CA PRO A 58 -1.38 -5.59 -32.84
C PRO A 58 -1.49 -4.07 -32.54
N LEU A 59 -2.30 -3.70 -31.55
CA LEU A 59 -2.61 -2.32 -31.21
C LEU A 59 -2.20 -1.92 -29.79
N ASP A 60 -1.71 -2.87 -29.00
CA ASP A 60 -1.45 -2.64 -27.58
C ASP A 60 0.00 -2.21 -27.34
N HIS A 61 0.20 -1.15 -26.57
CA HIS A 61 1.53 -0.67 -26.18
C HIS A 61 2.11 -1.44 -24.98
N PHE A 62 1.32 -2.26 -24.29
CA PHE A 62 1.79 -2.99 -23.10
C PHE A 62 2.85 -4.04 -23.43
N SER A 63 3.94 -4.03 -22.66
CA SER A 63 4.90 -5.14 -22.66
C SER A 63 4.27 -6.41 -22.06
N ALA A 64 4.90 -7.57 -22.29
CA ALA A 64 4.46 -8.82 -21.67
C ALA A 64 4.46 -8.78 -20.12
N GLY A 65 5.30 -7.93 -19.52
CA GLY A 65 5.33 -7.70 -18.08
C GLY A 65 4.12 -6.91 -17.60
N GLU A 66 3.79 -5.84 -18.28
CA GLU A 66 2.73 -4.89 -17.89
C GLU A 66 1.33 -5.32 -18.34
N SER A 67 1.24 -6.22 -19.32
CA SER A 67 -0.03 -6.76 -19.80
C SER A 67 -0.85 -7.36 -18.63
N GLY A 68 -2.11 -6.94 -18.54
CA GLY A 68 -3.05 -7.27 -17.46
C GLY A 68 -3.08 -6.30 -16.28
N LEU A 69 -2.12 -5.38 -16.14
CA LEU A 69 -2.15 -4.37 -15.06
C LEU A 69 -3.34 -3.43 -15.21
N HIS A 70 -3.67 -3.01 -16.44
CA HIS A 70 -4.84 -2.18 -16.71
C HIS A 70 -6.14 -2.81 -16.19
N GLU A 71 -6.39 -4.08 -16.52
CA GLU A 71 -7.57 -4.82 -16.09
C GLU A 71 -7.59 -5.03 -14.56
N PHE A 72 -6.44 -5.30 -13.96
CA PHE A 72 -6.31 -5.39 -12.51
C PHE A 72 -6.73 -4.09 -11.80
N PHE A 73 -6.20 -2.94 -12.23
CA PHE A 73 -6.55 -1.66 -11.62
C PHE A 73 -8.01 -1.27 -11.86
N PHE A 74 -8.57 -1.59 -13.03
CA PHE A 74 -10.01 -1.44 -13.30
C PHE A 74 -10.86 -2.22 -12.29
N LEU A 75 -10.57 -3.52 -12.11
CA LEU A 75 -11.28 -4.37 -11.17
C LEU A 75 -11.10 -3.89 -9.72
N LEU A 76 -9.90 -3.45 -9.35
CA LEU A 76 -9.60 -2.94 -8.02
C LEU A 76 -10.41 -1.68 -7.70
N VAL A 77 -10.45 -0.72 -8.64
CA VAL A 77 -11.25 0.50 -8.52
C VAL A 77 -12.74 0.17 -8.42
N LEU A 78 -13.23 -0.78 -9.23
CA LEU A 78 -14.62 -1.25 -9.17
C LEU A 78 -14.96 -1.84 -7.79
N VAL A 79 -14.08 -2.68 -7.25
CA VAL A 79 -14.26 -3.28 -5.90
C VAL A 79 -14.26 -2.18 -4.83
N TYR A 80 -13.34 -1.22 -4.86
CA TYR A 80 -13.34 -0.10 -3.93
C TYR A 80 -14.61 0.74 -4.05
N PHE A 81 -15.10 0.99 -5.26
CA PHE A 81 -16.35 1.72 -5.50
C PHE A 81 -17.55 0.98 -4.90
N VAL A 82 -17.70 -0.32 -5.16
CA VAL A 82 -18.80 -1.13 -4.61
C VAL A 82 -18.76 -1.15 -3.07
N ILE A 83 -17.58 -1.35 -2.49
CA ILE A 83 -17.39 -1.31 -1.03
C ILE A 83 -17.74 0.07 -0.47
N ALA A 84 -17.30 1.15 -1.12
CA ALA A 84 -17.64 2.50 -0.71
C ALA A 84 -19.16 2.73 -0.74
N CYS A 85 -19.86 2.31 -1.80
CA CYS A 85 -21.32 2.43 -1.87
C CYS A 85 -22.05 1.70 -0.73
N ILE A 86 -21.58 0.51 -0.35
CA ILE A 86 -22.22 -0.29 0.71
C ILE A 86 -21.95 0.32 2.10
N TYR A 87 -20.72 0.75 2.37
CA TYR A 87 -20.28 1.09 3.74
C TYR A 87 -20.14 2.58 4.02
N ALA A 88 -20.20 3.47 3.03
CA ALA A 88 -19.98 4.91 3.21
C ALA A 88 -20.89 5.52 4.28
N GLN A 89 -22.19 5.20 4.25
CA GLN A 89 -23.15 5.75 5.20
C GLN A 89 -22.89 5.24 6.63
N SER A 90 -22.68 3.93 6.78
CA SER A 90 -22.37 3.32 8.09
C SER A 90 -21.08 3.88 8.67
N LEU A 91 -20.07 4.08 7.83
CA LEU A 91 -18.79 4.62 8.23
C LEU A 91 -18.90 6.08 8.65
N TRP A 92 -19.58 6.90 7.83
CA TRP A 92 -19.77 8.31 8.13
C TRP A 92 -20.46 8.51 9.48
N GLN A 93 -21.46 7.67 9.77
CA GLN A 93 -22.13 7.66 11.07
C GLN A 93 -21.20 7.21 12.20
N ALA A 94 -20.42 6.14 12.01
CA ALA A 94 -19.46 5.65 13.01
C ALA A 94 -18.40 6.71 13.36
N ILE A 95 -17.90 7.45 12.35
CA ILE A 95 -16.96 8.55 12.54
C ILE A 95 -17.65 9.71 13.28
N LYS A 96 -18.82 10.15 12.82
CA LYS A 96 -19.51 11.30 13.42
C LYS A 96 -19.92 11.06 14.88
N LYS A 97 -20.24 9.83 15.26
CA LYS A 97 -20.67 9.47 16.62
C LYS A 97 -19.57 9.62 17.68
N GLY A 98 -18.29 9.58 17.32
CA GLY A 98 -17.19 9.89 18.23
C GLY A 98 -16.99 8.89 19.37
N GLY A 99 -16.58 7.65 19.06
CA GLY A 99 -16.18 6.64 20.05
C GLY A 99 -14.70 6.71 20.47
N PRO A 100 -14.26 5.89 21.45
CA PRO A 100 -12.86 5.84 21.88
C PRO A 100 -11.90 5.40 20.75
N MET A 101 -12.40 4.67 19.76
CA MET A 101 -11.64 4.21 18.58
C MET A 101 -11.76 5.15 17.37
N HIS A 102 -12.40 6.32 17.52
CA HIS A 102 -12.67 7.25 16.43
C HIS A 102 -11.40 7.70 15.69
N MET A 103 -10.33 8.02 16.42
CA MET A 103 -9.08 8.48 15.79
C MET A 103 -8.44 7.38 14.94
N ILE A 104 -8.47 6.13 15.39
CA ILE A 104 -7.97 4.97 14.61
C ILE A 104 -8.79 4.79 13.34
N LEU A 105 -10.11 4.82 13.46
CA LEU A 105 -11.00 4.69 12.30
C LEU A 105 -10.81 5.83 11.30
N LYS A 106 -10.56 7.06 11.77
CA LYS A 106 -10.26 8.20 10.90
C LYS A 106 -8.95 7.99 10.13
N VAL A 107 -7.87 7.62 10.82
CA VAL A 107 -6.57 7.34 10.19
C VAL A 107 -6.67 6.14 9.23
N LEU A 108 -7.36 5.08 9.61
CA LEU A 108 -7.53 3.91 8.74
C LEU A 108 -8.36 4.26 7.49
N THR A 109 -9.38 5.10 7.63
CA THR A 109 -10.21 5.56 6.51
C THR A 109 -9.42 6.47 5.57
N THR A 110 -8.61 7.40 6.09
CA THR A 110 -7.80 8.26 5.23
C THR A 110 -6.70 7.47 4.50
N ALA A 111 -6.10 6.46 5.12
CA ALA A 111 -5.17 5.56 4.43
C ALA A 111 -5.85 4.76 3.32
N LEU A 112 -7.06 4.23 3.57
CA LEU A 112 -7.85 3.53 2.54
C LEU A 112 -8.22 4.45 1.36
N LEU A 113 -8.58 5.71 1.63
CA LEU A 113 -8.88 6.68 0.59
C LEU A 113 -7.65 7.03 -0.24
N LEU A 114 -6.48 7.15 0.37
CA LEU A 114 -5.22 7.34 -0.34
C LEU A 114 -4.92 6.13 -1.25
N GLN A 115 -5.07 4.91 -0.74
CA GLN A 115 -4.87 3.69 -1.53
C GLN A 115 -5.86 3.59 -2.71
N ALA A 116 -7.14 3.93 -2.50
CA ALA A 116 -8.12 3.98 -3.57
C ALA A 116 -7.82 5.09 -4.60
N GLY A 117 -7.33 6.25 -4.14
CA GLY A 117 -6.86 7.33 -5.00
C GLY A 117 -5.67 6.91 -5.86
N SER A 118 -4.72 6.18 -5.28
CA SER A 118 -3.59 5.60 -6.01
C SER A 118 -4.05 4.63 -7.09
N ALA A 119 -4.96 3.69 -6.76
CA ALA A 119 -5.51 2.75 -7.72
C ALA A 119 -6.25 3.45 -8.89
N LEU A 120 -7.01 4.51 -8.60
CA LEU A 120 -7.69 5.30 -9.63
C LEU A 120 -6.71 6.05 -10.53
N ALA A 121 -5.67 6.67 -9.96
CA ALA A 121 -4.64 7.36 -10.73
C ALA A 121 -3.86 6.39 -11.62
N ASN A 122 -3.51 5.20 -11.12
CA ASN A 122 -2.90 4.12 -11.91
C ASN A 122 -3.83 3.63 -13.03
N TYR A 123 -5.12 3.44 -12.76
CA TYR A 123 -6.08 3.07 -13.80
C TYR A 123 -6.13 4.11 -14.93
N ILE A 124 -6.18 5.41 -14.59
CA ILE A 124 -6.19 6.50 -15.58
C ILE A 124 -4.88 6.53 -16.36
N HIS A 125 -3.74 6.39 -15.68
CA HIS A 125 -2.42 6.32 -16.30
C HIS A 125 -2.36 5.18 -17.32
N PHE A 126 -2.68 3.94 -16.91
CA PHE A 126 -2.65 2.77 -17.78
C PHE A 126 -3.70 2.80 -18.89
N SER A 127 -4.86 3.42 -18.66
CA SER A 127 -5.88 3.61 -19.70
C SER A 127 -5.43 4.56 -20.82
N SER A 128 -4.53 5.49 -20.52
CA SER A 128 -3.91 6.35 -21.52
C SER A 128 -2.68 5.67 -22.12
N TYR A 129 -1.93 4.92 -21.31
CA TYR A 129 -0.75 4.17 -21.75
C TYR A 129 -1.10 3.16 -22.84
N SER A 130 -2.25 2.48 -22.72
CA SER A 130 -2.70 1.52 -23.74
C SER A 130 -2.93 2.13 -25.13
N LYS A 131 -3.09 3.46 -25.23
CA LYS A 131 -3.39 4.16 -26.49
C LYS A 131 -2.18 4.80 -27.13
N ASP A 132 -1.30 5.37 -26.29
CA ASP A 132 -0.22 6.24 -26.75
C ASP A 132 1.17 5.72 -26.32
N GLY A 133 1.25 4.64 -25.53
CA GLY A 133 2.49 4.06 -25.01
C GLY A 133 3.26 4.91 -23.98
N ILE A 134 2.78 6.11 -23.67
CA ILE A 134 3.40 7.03 -22.70
C ILE A 134 2.54 7.16 -21.43
N GLY A 135 1.21 7.13 -21.59
CA GLY A 135 0.26 7.37 -20.51
C GLY A 135 0.24 8.83 -20.07
N ILE A 136 -0.30 9.09 -18.87
CA ILE A 136 -0.30 10.42 -18.26
C ILE A 136 0.74 10.43 -17.15
N PRO A 137 1.95 11.01 -17.35
CA PRO A 137 3.04 10.95 -16.36
C PRO A 137 2.63 11.52 -15.00
N PHE A 138 1.87 12.62 -15.02
CA PHE A 138 1.34 13.23 -13.79
C PHE A 138 0.45 12.27 -12.98
N MET A 139 -0.36 11.45 -13.65
CA MET A 139 -1.21 10.47 -12.96
C MET A 139 -0.38 9.31 -12.40
N GLY A 140 0.70 8.91 -13.07
CA GLY A 140 1.67 7.95 -12.54
C GLY A 140 2.31 8.46 -11.25
N SER A 141 2.89 9.66 -11.27
CA SER A 141 3.50 10.27 -10.06
C SER A 141 2.49 10.51 -8.93
N LEU A 142 1.24 10.86 -9.25
CA LEU A 142 0.18 11.01 -8.25
C LEU A 142 -0.19 9.67 -7.61
N ALA A 143 -0.23 8.60 -8.41
CA ALA A 143 -0.47 7.25 -7.93
C ALA A 143 0.60 6.80 -6.93
N GLU A 144 1.87 6.98 -7.28
CA GLU A 144 3.03 6.68 -6.43
C GLU A 144 2.98 7.49 -5.12
N PHE A 145 2.73 8.79 -5.21
CA PHE A 145 2.65 9.66 -4.04
C PHE A 145 1.55 9.21 -3.06
N PHE A 146 0.35 8.92 -3.57
CA PHE A 146 -0.75 8.43 -2.74
C PHE A 146 -0.47 7.05 -2.13
N ASP A 147 0.21 6.17 -2.86
CA ASP A 147 0.60 4.87 -2.33
C ASP A 147 1.62 5.02 -1.18
N ILE A 148 2.70 5.78 -1.39
CA ILE A 148 3.71 6.06 -0.36
C ILE A 148 3.07 6.70 0.88
N ALA A 149 2.20 7.69 0.68
CA ALA A 149 1.49 8.34 1.77
C ALA A 149 0.61 7.34 2.56
N SER A 150 -0.11 6.45 1.87
CA SER A 150 -0.89 5.37 2.50
C SER A 150 0.01 4.41 3.29
N GLN A 151 1.13 3.98 2.71
CA GLN A 151 2.08 3.06 3.36
C GLN A 151 2.68 3.66 4.65
N ILE A 152 3.09 4.93 4.61
CA ILE A 152 3.62 5.67 5.76
C ILE A 152 2.56 5.77 6.86
N GLN A 153 1.35 6.15 6.47
CA GLN A 153 0.24 6.32 7.40
C GLN A 153 -0.15 5.00 8.08
N MET A 154 -0.16 3.90 7.33
CA MET A 154 -0.42 2.58 7.87
C MET A 154 0.69 2.08 8.79
N LEU A 155 1.95 2.26 8.41
CA LEU A 155 3.08 1.96 9.28
C LEU A 155 2.96 2.70 10.62
N TYR A 156 2.70 4.02 10.54
CA TYR A 156 2.54 4.85 11.72
C TYR A 156 1.42 4.33 12.63
N LEU A 157 0.25 4.03 12.06
CA LEU A 157 -0.90 3.49 12.80
C LEU A 157 -0.55 2.18 13.50
N LEU A 158 0.03 1.22 12.78
CA LEU A 158 0.38 -0.09 13.32
C LEU A 158 1.41 0.00 14.45
N LEU A 159 2.42 0.86 14.28
CA LEU A 159 3.47 1.05 15.28
C LEU A 159 2.92 1.74 16.54
N SER A 160 2.05 2.76 16.38
CA SER A 160 1.37 3.42 17.50
C SER A 160 0.49 2.45 18.31
N LEU A 161 -0.19 1.53 17.64
CA LEU A 161 -1.04 0.54 18.29
C LEU A 161 -0.22 -0.49 19.08
N CYS A 162 0.88 -0.97 18.52
CA CYS A 162 1.76 -1.94 19.19
C CYS A 162 2.54 -1.36 20.37
N MET A 163 2.96 -0.08 20.29
CA MET A 163 3.74 0.58 21.35
C MET A 163 2.89 1.13 22.50
N GLY A 164 1.59 0.80 22.55
CA GLY A 164 0.79 0.95 23.78
C GLY A 164 -0.27 2.06 23.76
N TRP A 165 -0.69 2.57 22.61
CA TRP A 165 -1.73 3.59 22.57
C TRP A 165 -3.11 3.11 23.08
N THR A 166 -3.48 1.83 22.98
CA THR A 166 -4.91 1.47 23.04
C THR A 166 -5.47 0.74 24.26
N ILE A 167 -4.70 0.13 25.17
CA ILE A 167 -5.37 -0.81 26.13
C ILE A 167 -5.23 -0.46 27.63
N VAL A 168 -4.40 0.52 28.04
CA VAL A 168 -4.22 0.80 29.49
C VAL A 168 -4.38 2.26 29.94
N ARG A 169 -4.41 3.28 29.06
CA ARG A 169 -4.47 4.70 29.49
C ARG A 169 -5.45 5.60 28.74
N MET A 170 -6.69 5.16 28.52
CA MET A 170 -7.77 6.02 27.96
C MET A 170 -8.40 6.98 29.00
N LYS A 171 -7.79 7.17 30.19
CA LYS A 171 -8.39 7.94 31.31
C LYS A 171 -8.01 9.43 31.35
N LYS A 172 -7.28 9.99 30.38
CA LYS A 172 -6.93 11.42 30.41
C LYS A 172 -7.15 12.13 29.06
N SER A 173 -8.16 13.00 29.07
CA SER A 173 -8.43 14.16 28.24
C SER A 173 -7.89 14.17 26.80
N GLN A 174 -8.81 13.90 25.89
CA GLN A 174 -8.69 13.93 24.44
C GLN A 174 -8.80 15.37 23.91
N SER A 175 -7.72 15.93 23.36
CA SER A 175 -7.79 17.10 22.46
C SER A 175 -6.59 17.32 21.53
N ARG A 176 -5.54 16.48 21.54
CA ARG A 176 -4.41 16.62 20.62
C ARG A 176 -4.30 15.48 19.60
N PRO A 177 -3.99 15.78 18.33
CA PRO A 177 -3.81 14.77 17.31
C PRO A 177 -2.53 13.96 17.58
N LEU A 178 -2.66 12.64 17.62
CA LEU A 178 -1.58 11.65 17.45
C LEU A 178 -0.30 11.92 18.27
N GLN A 179 -0.45 12.31 19.54
CA GLN A 179 0.70 12.51 20.43
C GLN A 179 1.02 11.21 21.18
N TRP A 180 2.20 10.65 20.90
CA TRP A 180 2.76 9.48 21.58
C TRP A 180 3.13 9.83 23.03
N ASP A 181 2.58 9.12 24.01
CA ASP A 181 2.95 9.33 25.42
C ASP A 181 3.34 8.02 26.13
N SER A 182 4.62 7.93 26.53
CA SER A 182 5.10 7.67 27.92
C SER A 182 6.56 7.19 28.02
N THR A 183 7.38 7.31 26.96
CA THR A 183 8.85 7.35 27.06
C THR A 183 9.43 8.09 25.84
N PRO A 184 10.23 9.16 25.99
CA PRO A 184 10.76 9.93 24.85
C PRO A 184 11.60 9.07 23.88
N ALA A 185 12.16 7.96 24.37
CA ALA A 185 12.91 7.01 23.55
C ALA A 185 12.05 6.21 22.56
N SER A 186 10.86 5.73 22.95
CA SER A 186 10.03 4.88 22.07
C SER A 186 9.38 5.67 20.94
N THR A 187 8.96 6.91 21.22
CA THR A 187 8.50 7.85 20.19
C THR A 187 9.60 8.18 19.19
N GLY A 188 10.84 8.41 19.67
CA GLY A 188 11.99 8.68 18.80
C GLY A 188 12.30 7.50 17.87
N ILE A 189 12.27 6.28 18.39
CA ILE A 189 12.48 5.05 17.60
C ILE A 189 11.39 4.89 16.53
N ALA A 190 10.13 5.12 16.89
CA ALA A 190 9.02 5.00 15.94
C ALA A 190 9.10 6.02 14.80
N VAL A 191 9.39 7.28 15.12
CA VAL A 191 9.58 8.33 14.12
C VAL A 191 10.78 8.02 13.23
N PHE A 192 11.89 7.54 13.81
CA PHE A 192 13.06 7.11 13.05
C PHE A 192 12.72 6.00 12.05
N ILE A 193 12.01 4.95 12.49
CA ILE A 193 11.56 3.84 11.61
C ILE A 193 10.71 4.37 10.46
N VAL A 194 9.76 5.27 10.74
CA VAL A 194 8.90 5.87 9.71
C VAL A 194 9.72 6.66 8.70
N ILE A 195 10.65 7.50 9.17
CA ILE A 195 11.53 8.28 8.29
C ILE A 195 12.41 7.36 7.44
N THR A 196 13.02 6.33 8.03
CA THR A 196 13.85 5.35 7.31
C THR A 196 13.03 4.66 6.23
N GLN A 197 11.81 4.22 6.53
CA GLN A 197 10.94 3.61 5.51
C GLN A 197 10.58 4.60 4.40
N SER A 198 10.25 5.85 4.73
CA SER A 198 9.96 6.87 3.72
C SER A 198 11.14 7.14 2.80
N ILE A 199 12.35 7.25 3.34
CA ILE A 199 13.57 7.47 2.54
C ILE A 199 13.80 6.29 1.60
N LEU A 200 13.66 5.06 2.09
CA LEU A 200 13.86 3.87 1.28
C LEU A 200 12.81 3.73 0.17
N LEU A 201 11.54 4.05 0.44
CA LEU A 201 10.48 4.06 -0.58
C LEU A 201 10.75 5.12 -1.66
N LEU A 202 11.18 6.32 -1.25
CA LEU A 202 11.52 7.37 -2.21
C LEU A 202 12.75 6.99 -3.05
N TRP A 203 13.76 6.37 -2.45
CA TRP A 203 14.94 5.88 -3.18
C TRP A 203 14.52 4.84 -4.23
N GLU A 204 13.72 3.84 -3.86
CA GLU A 204 13.21 2.85 -4.80
C GLU A 204 12.55 3.48 -6.03
N GLN A 205 11.73 4.54 -5.86
CA GLN A 205 11.13 5.25 -6.99
C GLN A 205 12.15 5.98 -7.89
N PHE A 206 13.17 6.61 -7.31
CA PHE A 206 14.20 7.30 -8.10
C PHE A 206 15.05 6.34 -8.92
N GLU A 207 15.37 5.16 -8.37
CA GLU A 207 16.13 4.13 -9.05
C GLU A 207 15.34 3.59 -10.27
N ASP A 208 14.03 3.35 -10.11
CA ASP A 208 13.14 2.84 -11.16
C ASP A 208 12.97 3.82 -12.34
N THR A 209 13.03 5.14 -12.11
CA THR A 209 12.96 6.15 -13.18
C THR A 209 14.22 6.27 -14.07
N SER A 210 15.31 5.57 -13.74
CA SER A 210 16.59 5.71 -14.46
C SER A 210 16.65 4.79 -15.71
N PRO A 211 16.65 5.30 -16.95
CA PRO A 211 16.45 4.48 -18.17
C PRO A 211 17.63 3.57 -18.58
N HIS A 212 18.69 3.45 -17.78
CA HIS A 212 19.99 2.94 -18.25
C HIS A 212 20.65 1.92 -17.32
N SER A 213 19.96 0.83 -16.97
CA SER A 213 20.62 -0.40 -16.47
C SER A 213 19.64 -1.56 -16.32
N TYR A 214 19.10 -2.05 -17.44
CA TYR A 214 18.16 -3.17 -17.42
C TYR A 214 18.71 -4.47 -16.77
N HIS A 215 20.03 -4.63 -16.51
CA HIS A 215 20.60 -5.93 -16.13
C HIS A 215 21.68 -6.00 -15.04
N SER A 216 21.90 -5.00 -14.18
CA SER A 216 22.89 -5.18 -13.11
C SER A 216 22.68 -4.32 -11.89
N HIS A 217 21.79 -4.80 -11.03
CA HIS A 217 21.97 -4.98 -9.58
C HIS A 217 20.59 -4.92 -8.96
N HIS A 218 20.24 -6.00 -8.24
CA HIS A 218 19.09 -6.02 -7.36
C HIS A 218 18.91 -4.67 -6.68
N ASN A 219 17.73 -4.06 -6.84
CA ASN A 219 17.37 -2.80 -6.23
C ASN A 219 17.74 -2.83 -4.73
N LEU A 220 18.86 -2.17 -4.38
CA LEU A 220 19.41 -2.21 -3.03
C LEU A 220 18.40 -1.58 -2.06
N ALA A 221 17.68 -0.54 -2.49
CA ALA A 221 16.59 0.05 -1.74
C ALA A 221 15.47 -0.97 -1.49
N GLY A 222 15.04 -1.72 -2.52
CA GLY A 222 14.07 -2.81 -2.40
C GLY A 222 14.50 -3.93 -1.43
N ILE A 223 15.77 -4.35 -1.46
CA ILE A 223 16.32 -5.34 -0.51
C ILE A 223 16.30 -4.78 0.91
N LEU A 224 16.76 -3.53 1.11
CA LEU A 224 16.76 -2.89 2.42
C LEU A 224 15.32 -2.73 2.97
N LEU A 225 14.34 -2.43 2.13
CA LEU A 225 12.92 -2.40 2.48
C LEU A 225 12.43 -3.77 2.94
N ILE A 226 12.77 -4.83 2.20
CA ILE A 226 12.44 -6.21 2.56
C ILE A 226 13.01 -6.56 3.95
N ILE A 227 14.29 -6.27 4.20
CA ILE A 227 14.94 -6.52 5.49
C ILE A 227 14.25 -5.73 6.60
N LEU A 228 14.00 -4.43 6.38
CA LEU A 228 13.29 -3.58 7.34
C LEU A 228 11.91 -4.15 7.69
N ARG A 229 11.13 -4.57 6.69
CA ARG A 229 9.78 -5.16 6.88
C ARG A 229 9.84 -6.45 7.69
N ILE A 230 10.84 -7.31 7.46
CA ILE A 230 11.04 -8.53 8.25
C ILE A 230 11.40 -8.19 9.70
N CYS A 231 12.31 -7.24 9.93
CA CYS A 231 12.66 -6.78 11.28
C CYS A 231 11.45 -6.18 12.02
N LEU A 232 10.62 -5.40 11.34
CA LEU A 232 9.38 -4.85 11.89
C LEU A 232 8.35 -5.94 12.19
N ALA A 233 8.16 -6.90 11.30
CA ALA A 233 7.27 -8.04 11.53
C ALA A 233 7.69 -8.87 12.75
N LEU A 234 8.99 -9.15 12.90
CA LEU A 234 9.54 -9.90 14.03
C LEU A 234 9.42 -9.12 15.34
N SER A 235 9.81 -7.85 15.37
CA SER A 235 9.72 -7.03 16.58
C SER A 235 8.29 -6.84 17.07
N LEU A 236 7.35 -6.53 16.17
CA LEU A 236 5.93 -6.39 16.50
C LEU A 236 5.29 -7.74 16.85
N GLY A 237 5.64 -8.81 16.14
CA GLY A 237 5.18 -10.16 16.42
C GLY A 237 5.61 -10.65 17.81
N CYS A 238 6.88 -10.45 18.17
CA CYS A 238 7.40 -10.76 19.50
C CYS A 238 6.70 -9.93 20.59
N GLY A 239 6.52 -8.63 20.38
CA GLY A 239 5.81 -7.76 21.32
C GLY A 239 4.36 -8.18 21.53
N LEU A 240 3.63 -8.46 20.45
CA LEU A 240 2.24 -8.93 20.52
C LEU A 240 2.13 -10.33 21.15
N TYR A 241 3.07 -11.23 20.89
CA TYR A 241 3.10 -12.55 21.50
C TYR A 241 3.25 -12.48 23.03
N GLN A 242 4.11 -11.59 23.53
CA GLN A 242 4.24 -11.34 24.98
C GLN A 242 2.94 -10.80 25.58
N ILE A 243 2.24 -9.89 24.88
CA ILE A 243 0.94 -9.36 25.34
C ILE A 243 -0.12 -10.47 25.35
N ILE A 244 -0.21 -11.27 24.28
CA ILE A 244 -1.18 -12.37 24.13
C ILE A 244 -1.02 -13.44 25.22
N THR A 245 0.23 -13.76 25.58
CA THR A 245 0.53 -14.81 26.57
C THR A 245 0.23 -14.38 28.01
N VAL A 246 0.37 -13.09 28.33
CA VAL A 246 0.09 -12.55 29.68
C VAL A 246 -1.40 -12.21 29.86
N GLU A 247 -2.13 -11.91 28.78
CA GLU A 247 -3.52 -11.49 28.84
C GLU A 247 -4.46 -12.61 29.32
N ARG A 248 -5.18 -12.35 30.42
CA ARG A 248 -6.08 -13.33 31.06
C ARG A 248 -7.46 -13.35 30.43
N SER A 249 -7.90 -12.25 29.81
CA SER A 249 -9.22 -12.16 29.18
C SER A 249 -9.22 -12.79 27.80
N THR A 250 -10.05 -13.82 27.60
CA THR A 250 -10.22 -14.48 26.29
C THR A 250 -10.63 -13.49 25.20
N LEU A 251 -11.54 -12.55 25.50
CA LEU A 251 -12.00 -11.53 24.56
C LEU A 251 -10.86 -10.63 24.07
N LYS A 252 -10.03 -10.12 25.00
CA LYS A 252 -8.88 -9.27 24.65
C LYS A 252 -7.81 -10.06 23.91
N ARG A 253 -7.60 -11.32 24.29
CA ARG A 253 -6.67 -12.20 23.61
C ARG A 253 -7.06 -12.44 22.15
N GLU A 254 -8.33 -12.70 21.86
CA GLU A 254 -8.83 -12.85 20.47
C GLU A 254 -8.67 -11.56 19.65
N PHE A 255 -8.87 -10.40 20.28
CA PHE A 255 -8.58 -9.10 19.65
C PHE A 255 -7.10 -9.01 19.24
N TYR A 256 -6.18 -9.30 20.15
CA TYR A 256 -4.74 -9.23 19.87
C TYR A 256 -4.29 -10.27 18.83
N ILE A 257 -4.87 -11.48 18.82
CA ILE A 257 -4.59 -12.50 17.82
C ILE A 257 -5.04 -12.01 16.43
N THR A 258 -6.25 -11.46 16.33
CA THR A 258 -6.77 -10.95 15.05
C THR A 258 -5.98 -9.73 14.57
N PHE A 259 -5.61 -8.85 15.49
CA PHE A 259 -4.72 -7.73 15.23
C PHE A 259 -3.35 -8.20 14.71
N ALA A 260 -2.73 -9.18 15.38
CA ALA A 260 -1.45 -9.75 14.98
C ALA A 260 -1.51 -10.37 13.58
N LYS A 261 -2.59 -11.07 13.23
CA LYS A 261 -2.81 -11.60 11.86
C LYS A 261 -2.79 -10.49 10.82
N GLY A 262 -3.49 -9.37 11.07
CA GLY A 262 -3.49 -8.20 10.18
C GLY A 262 -2.09 -7.59 10.05
N CYS A 263 -1.39 -7.35 11.17
CA CYS A 263 -0.04 -6.79 11.17
C CYS A 263 0.97 -7.68 10.42
N ILE A 264 1.00 -8.98 10.74
CA ILE A 264 1.93 -9.93 10.10
C ILE A 264 1.65 -10.00 8.60
N LEU A 265 0.39 -10.07 8.19
CA LEU A 265 0.02 -10.07 6.77
C LEU A 265 0.49 -8.77 6.08
N TRP A 266 0.31 -7.61 6.70
CA TRP A 266 0.72 -6.31 6.14
C TRP A 266 2.23 -6.21 5.93
N PHE A 267 3.03 -6.60 6.93
CA PHE A 267 4.49 -6.49 6.85
C PHE A 267 5.13 -7.60 6.01
N LEU A 268 4.62 -8.83 6.11
CA LEU A 268 5.26 -10.00 5.52
C LEU A 268 4.75 -10.33 4.11
N CYS A 269 3.70 -9.65 3.62
CA CYS A 269 3.22 -9.85 2.25
C CYS A 269 4.31 -9.53 1.20
N HIS A 270 4.98 -8.39 1.34
CA HIS A 270 6.04 -7.97 0.41
C HIS A 270 7.22 -8.96 0.37
N PRO A 271 7.91 -9.29 1.48
CA PRO A 271 9.00 -10.27 1.45
C PRO A 271 8.51 -11.67 1.02
N GLY A 272 7.32 -12.08 1.46
CA GLY A 272 6.75 -13.37 1.06
C GLY A 272 6.52 -13.48 -0.44
N LEU A 273 5.95 -12.44 -1.05
CA LEU A 273 5.71 -12.40 -2.50
C LEU A 273 7.00 -12.23 -3.31
N ALA A 274 7.98 -11.48 -2.80
CA ALA A 274 9.30 -11.42 -3.40
C ALA A 274 10.00 -12.79 -3.42
N CYS A 275 9.84 -13.61 -2.37
CA CYS A 275 10.34 -14.99 -2.40
C CYS A 275 9.57 -15.87 -3.38
N ILE A 276 8.25 -15.73 -3.44
CA ILE A 276 7.39 -16.51 -4.36
C ILE A 276 7.68 -16.13 -5.83
N SER A 277 7.94 -14.87 -6.13
CA SER A 277 8.18 -14.39 -7.49
C SER A 277 9.43 -15.00 -8.13
N VAL A 278 10.41 -15.48 -7.34
CA VAL A 278 11.59 -16.20 -7.85
C VAL A 278 11.21 -17.47 -8.63
N MET A 279 10.07 -18.08 -8.31
CA MET A 279 9.56 -19.26 -9.04
C MET A 279 8.97 -18.91 -10.42
N PHE A 280 8.71 -17.63 -10.68
CA PHE A 280 8.18 -17.13 -11.96
C PHE A 280 9.31 -16.61 -12.85
N ASN A 281 9.02 -16.53 -14.16
CA ASN A 281 9.91 -15.94 -15.16
C ASN A 281 10.11 -14.45 -14.89
N ASP A 282 11.27 -13.89 -15.26
CA ASP A 282 11.66 -12.52 -14.96
C ASP A 282 10.57 -11.48 -15.32
N TYR A 283 9.98 -11.59 -16.51
CA TYR A 283 8.93 -10.67 -16.97
C TYR A 283 7.63 -10.71 -16.14
N GLN A 284 7.36 -11.77 -15.38
CA GLN A 284 6.15 -11.88 -14.55
C GLN A 284 6.39 -11.46 -13.10
N ARG A 285 7.64 -11.37 -12.66
CA ARG A 285 7.98 -11.19 -11.24
C ARG A 285 7.41 -9.90 -10.68
N ASP A 286 7.64 -8.79 -11.37
CA ASP A 286 7.22 -7.46 -10.91
C ASP A 286 5.69 -7.37 -10.87
N LYS A 287 5.02 -7.89 -11.91
CA LYS A 287 3.55 -7.98 -11.95
C LYS A 287 2.99 -8.80 -10.79
N VAL A 288 3.57 -9.97 -10.49
CA VAL A 288 3.13 -10.83 -9.38
C VAL A 288 3.34 -10.14 -8.04
N ILE A 289 4.47 -9.45 -7.86
CA ILE A 289 4.76 -8.68 -6.65
C ILE A 289 3.74 -7.55 -6.49
N ILE A 290 3.56 -6.69 -7.51
CA ILE A 290 2.63 -5.54 -7.46
C ILE A 290 1.21 -6.00 -7.14
N ILE A 291 0.65 -6.92 -7.95
CA ILE A 291 -0.72 -7.41 -7.78
C ILE A 291 -0.88 -8.09 -6.42
N GLY A 292 0.05 -8.99 -6.07
CA GLY A 292 -0.02 -9.74 -4.83
C GLY A 292 0.07 -8.83 -3.60
N VAL A 293 0.98 -7.86 -3.59
CA VAL A 293 1.19 -6.96 -2.45
C VAL A 293 -0.05 -6.10 -2.24
N ILE A 294 -0.59 -5.49 -3.29
CA ILE A 294 -1.81 -4.67 -3.21
C ILE A 294 -3.00 -5.49 -2.67
N LEU A 295 -3.16 -6.73 -3.13
CA LEU A 295 -4.23 -7.61 -2.66
C LEU A 295 -4.04 -8.01 -1.19
N CYS A 296 -2.85 -8.46 -0.79
CA CYS A 296 -2.57 -8.83 0.60
C CYS A 296 -2.71 -7.64 1.56
N GLN A 297 -2.25 -6.47 1.15
CA GLN A 297 -2.40 -5.22 1.89
C GLN A 297 -3.88 -4.84 2.03
N SER A 298 -4.66 -4.92 0.95
CA SER A 298 -6.11 -4.67 0.98
C SER A 298 -6.84 -5.64 1.93
N VAL A 299 -6.47 -6.92 1.93
CA VAL A 299 -7.03 -7.92 2.85
C VAL A 299 -6.68 -7.60 4.29
N SER A 300 -5.41 -7.26 4.57
CA SER A 300 -5.00 -6.84 5.92
C SER A 300 -5.77 -5.60 6.40
N MET A 301 -5.94 -4.61 5.53
CA MET A 301 -6.76 -3.43 5.79
C MET A 301 -8.19 -3.80 6.18
N VAL A 302 -8.84 -4.70 5.45
CA VAL A 302 -10.20 -5.17 5.77
C VAL A 302 -10.26 -5.86 7.13
N ILE A 303 -9.25 -6.69 7.46
CA ILE A 303 -9.15 -7.35 8.77
C ILE A 303 -9.07 -6.32 9.89
N LEU A 304 -8.17 -5.34 9.76
CA LEU A 304 -8.02 -4.25 10.75
C LEU A 304 -9.29 -3.41 10.86
N TYR A 305 -9.92 -3.10 9.73
CA TYR A 305 -11.16 -2.31 9.69
C TYR A 305 -12.30 -2.99 10.45
N ARG A 306 -12.53 -4.27 10.16
CA ARG A 306 -13.55 -5.07 10.86
C ARG A 306 -13.25 -5.18 12.35
N LEU A 307 -11.99 -5.34 12.72
CA LEU A 307 -11.56 -5.43 14.12
C LEU A 307 -11.87 -4.14 14.90
N PHE A 308 -11.55 -2.97 14.34
CA PHE A 308 -11.80 -1.70 15.04
C PHE A 308 -13.28 -1.31 15.06
N LEU A 309 -14.03 -1.62 14.00
CA LEU A 309 -15.48 -1.38 13.97
C LEU A 309 -16.23 -2.24 15.00
N SER A 310 -15.94 -3.55 15.07
CA SER A 310 -16.65 -4.46 15.99
C SER A 310 -16.43 -4.08 17.45
N HIS A 311 -15.21 -3.70 17.82
CA HIS A 311 -14.89 -3.28 19.18
C HIS A 311 -15.40 -1.87 19.51
N SER A 312 -15.52 -0.97 18.53
CA SER A 312 -16.19 0.32 18.73
C SER A 312 -17.67 0.12 19.09
N LEU A 313 -18.36 -0.81 18.41
CA LEU A 313 -19.75 -1.17 18.71
C LEU A 313 -19.90 -1.84 20.08
N TYR A 314 -18.99 -2.74 20.45
CA TYR A 314 -18.99 -3.36 21.78
C TYR A 314 -18.90 -2.32 22.90
N TRP A 315 -18.05 -1.30 22.72
CA TRP A 315 -17.93 -0.19 23.67
C TRP A 315 -19.20 0.65 23.76
N GLU A 316 -19.92 0.85 22.65
CA GLU A 316 -21.23 1.53 22.62
C GLU A 316 -22.27 0.75 23.42
N VAL A 317 -22.37 -0.58 23.22
CA VAL A 317 -23.31 -1.42 23.98
C VAL A 317 -22.94 -1.47 25.46
N SER A 318 -21.64 -1.56 25.77
CA SER A 318 -21.16 -1.59 27.16
C SER A 318 -21.41 -0.27 27.89
N SER A 319 -21.18 0.88 27.24
CA SER A 319 -21.44 2.20 27.84
C SER A 319 -22.93 2.42 28.08
N LEU A 320 -23.79 2.02 27.13
CA LEU A 320 -25.24 2.07 27.29
C LEU A 320 -25.72 1.18 28.45
N SER A 321 -25.18 -0.03 28.59
CA SER A 321 -25.55 -0.95 29.69
C SER A 321 -25.18 -0.42 31.08
N SER A 322 -24.09 0.35 31.18
CA SER A 322 -23.63 0.94 32.44
C SER A 322 -24.48 2.12 32.91
N VAL A 323 -25.22 2.77 32.01
CA VAL A 323 -26.16 3.87 32.35
C VAL A 323 -27.48 3.32 32.88
N THR A 324 -27.84 2.08 32.54
CA THR A 324 -29.09 1.43 32.97
C THR A 324 -29.02 0.70 34.31
N LEU A 325 -27.90 0.72 35.03
CA LEU A 325 -27.86 0.20 36.40
C LEU A 325 -28.47 1.25 37.35
N PRO A 326 -29.68 1.03 37.91
CA PRO A 326 -30.20 1.91 38.94
C PRO A 326 -29.25 1.80 40.13
N LEU A 327 -28.48 2.87 40.38
CA LEU A 327 -27.80 3.05 41.65
C LEU A 327 -28.89 3.03 42.71
N THR A 328 -28.98 1.95 43.48
CA THR A 328 -29.79 1.90 44.68
C THR A 328 -29.23 2.95 45.63
N ILE A 329 -29.83 4.13 45.64
CA ILE A 329 -29.55 5.17 46.62
C ILE A 329 -29.92 4.56 47.98
N SER A 330 -28.92 4.22 48.80
CA SER A 330 -29.18 3.82 50.17
C SER A 330 -29.83 5.02 50.87
N SER A 331 -31.11 4.88 51.23
CA SER A 331 -31.84 5.92 51.94
C SER A 331 -31.14 6.20 53.27
N GLY A 332 -30.68 7.43 53.47
CA GLY A 332 -29.97 7.86 54.66
C GLY A 332 -30.73 7.51 55.94
N HIS A 333 -30.04 6.80 56.84
CA HIS A 333 -30.47 6.58 58.20
C HIS A 333 -30.42 7.92 58.95
N LYS A 334 -31.60 8.55 59.15
CA LYS A 334 -31.75 9.75 59.97
C LYS A 334 -31.40 9.41 61.43
N SER A 335 -30.25 9.91 61.89
CA SER A 335 -29.91 9.99 63.30
C SER A 335 -30.91 10.91 64.03
N ARG A 336 -31.52 10.37 65.09
CA ARG A 336 -32.37 11.08 66.06
C ARG A 336 -31.52 12.09 66.86
N PRO A 337 -32.01 13.32 67.15
CA PRO A 337 -31.39 14.16 68.16
C PRO A 337 -31.84 13.72 69.56
N HIS A 338 -30.86 13.57 70.46
CA HIS A 338 -31.10 13.52 71.90
C HIS A 338 -31.34 14.94 72.41
N PHE A 339 -32.47 15.15 73.09
CA PHE A 339 -32.62 16.04 74.23
C PHE A 339 -33.53 15.35 75.24
#